data_AF-A0A9Q3FIS1-F1
#
_entry.id   AF-A0A9Q3FIS1-F1
#
_cell.length_a   1.000
_cell.length_b   1.000
_cell.length_c   1.000
_cell.angle_alpha   90.00
_cell.angle_beta   90.00
_cell.angle_gamma   90.00
#
_symmetry.space_group_name_H-M   'P 1'
#
loop_
_entity.id
_entity.type
_entity.pdbx_description
1 polymer ?
#
loop_
_entity_poly.entity_id
_entity_poly.type
_entity_poly.pdbx_seq_one_letter_code
_entity_poly.pdbx_strand_id
1 'polypeptide(L)'
;MPQDLNPPLERNEFSRDPYKIPLSPNPSLFIERSKVTEEIISIIKYGPSGWLSEEEIDSLKDVILIKQKDIAFFEEERGIPKHSYGKPYKIPVIPHEKWQKKPIPIPKSILPQFIDLFREQISTGLYEQSKSRYNSTIICVAKPNGKLRIVHDLQELN
;
A
#
# COMPACT_ATOMS: atom_id res chain seq x y z
N MET A 1 3.13 -8.13 28.89
CA MET A 1 3.65 -7.02 28.06
C MET A 1 3.01 -5.73 28.55
N PRO A 2 3.73 -4.59 28.58
CA PRO A 2 3.15 -3.33 29.03
C PRO A 2 2.00 -2.94 28.12
N GLN A 3 0.78 -2.84 28.66
CA GLN A 3 -0.42 -2.49 27.89
C GLN A 3 -0.44 -1.01 27.51
N ASP A 4 0.27 -0.16 28.27
CA ASP A 4 0.28 1.30 28.09
C ASP A 4 1.28 1.79 27.03
N LEU A 5 2.06 0.89 26.43
CA LEU A 5 3.10 1.28 25.46
C LEU A 5 2.51 1.84 24.15
N ASN A 6 1.34 1.31 23.77
CA ASN A 6 0.64 1.65 22.54
C ASN A 6 -0.81 2.00 22.87
N PRO A 7 -1.20 3.29 22.85
CA PRO A 7 -2.59 3.64 23.05
C PRO A 7 -3.47 3.05 21.92
N PRO A 8 -4.76 2.78 22.19
CA PRO A 8 -5.67 2.35 21.15
C PRO A 8 -5.79 3.43 20.06
N LEU A 9 -6.18 3.01 18.85
CA LEU A 9 -6.45 3.95 17.77
C LEU A 9 -7.62 4.85 18.14
N GLU A 10 -7.47 6.13 17.87
CA GLU A 10 -8.49 7.15 18.09
C GLU A 10 -9.33 7.31 16.82
N ARG A 11 -10.65 7.20 16.97
CA ARG A 11 -11.58 7.50 15.87
C ARG A 11 -11.91 8.98 15.91
N ASN A 12 -11.27 9.73 15.03
CA ASN A 12 -11.62 11.14 14.83
C ASN A 12 -13.01 11.27 14.20
N GLU A 13 -13.68 12.39 14.49
CA GLU A 13 -14.92 12.75 13.81
C GLU A 13 -14.66 12.91 12.31
N PHE A 14 -15.50 12.27 11.50
CA PHE A 14 -15.41 12.42 10.06
C PHE A 14 -15.94 13.80 9.66
N SER A 15 -15.23 14.47 8.76
CA SER A 15 -15.70 15.74 8.18
C SER A 15 -16.95 15.59 7.32
N ARG A 16 -17.35 14.36 6.98
CA ARG A 16 -18.55 14.00 6.22
C ARG A 16 -19.04 12.62 6.63
N ASP A 17 -20.31 12.32 6.34
CA ASP A 17 -20.83 10.95 6.42
C ASP A 17 -20.09 10.06 5.39
N PRO A 18 -19.39 9.00 5.83
CA PRO A 18 -18.66 8.12 4.92
C PRO A 18 -19.58 7.27 4.04
N TYR A 19 -20.81 7.01 4.48
CA TYR A 19 -21.78 6.14 3.78
C TYR A 19 -22.70 6.89 2.81
N LYS A 20 -22.74 8.22 2.89
CA LYS A 20 -23.45 9.05 1.91
C LYS A 20 -22.50 9.42 0.77
N ILE A 21 -22.77 8.86 -0.40
CA ILE A 21 -22.14 9.26 -1.66
C ILE A 21 -23.19 10.05 -2.45
N PRO A 22 -22.92 11.31 -2.84
CA PRO A 22 -23.86 12.10 -3.63
C PRO A 22 -23.85 11.60 -5.08
N LEU A 23 -24.42 10.42 -5.30
CA LEU A 23 -24.59 9.85 -6.63
C LEU A 23 -25.67 10.63 -7.37
N SER A 24 -25.36 11.01 -8.61
CA SER A 24 -26.38 11.53 -9.52
C SER A 24 -27.15 10.37 -10.13
N PRO A 25 -28.49 10.43 -10.23
CA PRO A 25 -29.26 9.44 -10.99
C PRO A 25 -28.88 9.39 -12.47
N ASN A 26 -28.34 10.50 -12.99
CA ASN A 26 -27.81 10.61 -14.34
C ASN A 26 -26.30 10.83 -14.22
N PRO A 27 -25.47 9.79 -14.43
CA PRO A 27 -24.03 9.96 -14.34
C PRO A 27 -23.56 11.00 -15.36
N SER A 28 -22.63 11.85 -14.95
CA SER A 28 -22.10 12.89 -15.83
C SER A 28 -21.24 12.23 -16.91
N LEU A 29 -21.11 12.89 -18.07
CA LEU A 29 -20.00 12.58 -18.97
C LEU A 29 -18.70 12.67 -18.16
N PHE A 30 -17.82 11.69 -18.35
CA PHE A 30 -16.54 11.63 -17.65
C PHE A 30 -15.77 12.94 -17.88
N ILE A 31 -15.41 13.62 -16.79
CA ILE A 31 -14.56 14.81 -16.82
C ILE A 31 -13.28 14.43 -16.09
N GLU A 32 -12.16 14.48 -16.79
CA GLU A 32 -10.85 14.29 -16.19
C GLU A 32 -10.66 15.19 -14.97
N ARG A 33 -10.07 14.63 -13.92
CA ARG A 33 -9.73 15.38 -12.70
C ARG A 33 -8.29 15.11 -12.35
N SER A 34 -7.74 15.92 -11.44
CA SER A 34 -6.31 15.95 -11.14
C SER A 34 -5.67 14.58 -10.86
N LYS A 35 -6.43 13.60 -10.34
CA LYS A 35 -5.94 12.25 -10.03
C LYS A 35 -6.50 11.13 -10.91
N VAL A 36 -7.56 11.39 -11.69
CA VAL A 36 -8.24 10.37 -12.50
C VAL A 36 -8.30 10.90 -13.94
N THR A 37 -7.43 10.33 -14.76
CA THR A 37 -7.31 10.58 -16.20
C THR A 37 -7.97 9.46 -16.99
N GLU A 38 -8.18 9.65 -18.29
CA GLU A 38 -8.67 8.57 -19.18
C GLU A 38 -7.75 7.35 -19.13
N GLU A 39 -6.43 7.56 -19.04
CA GLU A 39 -5.44 6.50 -18.91
C GLU A 39 -5.69 5.64 -17.67
N ILE A 40 -5.97 6.26 -16.52
CA ILE A 40 -6.28 5.56 -15.27
C ILE A 40 -7.62 4.81 -15.37
N ILE A 41 -8.63 5.39 -16.02
CA ILE A 41 -9.89 4.68 -16.23
C ILE A 41 -9.69 3.45 -17.13
N SER A 42 -8.83 3.55 -18.15
CA SER A 42 -8.57 2.45 -19.09
C SER A 42 -7.92 1.21 -18.45
N ILE A 43 -7.15 1.39 -17.37
CA ILE A 43 -6.51 0.27 -16.66
C ILE A 43 -7.46 -0.45 -15.70
N ILE A 44 -8.59 0.16 -15.34
CA ILE A 44 -9.54 -0.42 -14.38
C ILE A 44 -10.33 -1.53 -15.06
N LYS A 45 -10.32 -2.71 -14.44
CA LYS A 45 -11.11 -3.86 -14.90
C LYS A 45 -12.43 -3.89 -14.13
N TYR A 46 -13.52 -3.73 -14.86
CA TYR A 46 -14.89 -3.70 -14.33
C TYR A 46 -15.53 -5.09 -14.16
N GLY A 47 -14.72 -6.15 -14.28
CA GLY A 47 -15.18 -7.54 -14.24
C GLY A 47 -15.22 -8.18 -15.64
N PRO A 48 -15.80 -9.39 -15.75
CA PRO A 48 -16.02 -10.06 -17.02
C PRO A 48 -16.92 -9.27 -17.97
N SER A 49 -16.83 -9.56 -19.28
CA SER A 49 -17.75 -8.96 -20.27
C SER A 49 -19.21 -9.31 -19.94
N GLY A 50 -20.09 -8.30 -19.95
CA GLY A 50 -21.50 -8.45 -19.60
C GLY A 50 -21.79 -8.53 -18.09
N TRP A 51 -20.79 -8.39 -17.23
CA TRP A 51 -20.99 -8.38 -15.77
C TRP A 51 -21.70 -7.12 -15.28
N LEU A 52 -21.41 -5.98 -15.90
CA LEU A 52 -22.07 -4.69 -15.66
C LEU A 52 -22.65 -4.16 -16.96
N SER A 53 -23.76 -3.45 -16.88
CA SER A 53 -24.29 -2.66 -17.98
C SER A 53 -23.41 -1.42 -18.25
N GLU A 54 -23.60 -0.78 -19.41
CA GLU A 54 -22.87 0.46 -19.73
C GLU A 54 -23.19 1.56 -18.71
N GLU A 55 -24.45 1.66 -18.27
CA GLU A 55 -24.91 2.63 -17.27
C GLU A 55 -24.32 2.36 -15.88
N GLU A 56 -24.15 1.09 -15.50
CA GLU A 56 -23.50 0.70 -14.24
C GLU A 56 -22.00 1.03 -14.25
N ILE A 57 -21.32 0.83 -15.38
CA ILE A 57 -19.92 1.21 -15.55
C ILE A 57 -19.77 2.73 -15.43
N ASP A 58 -20.64 3.51 -16.06
CA ASP A 58 -20.58 4.97 -15.98
C ASP A 58 -20.88 5.49 -14.57
N SER A 59 -21.84 4.87 -13.87
CA SER A 59 -22.10 5.16 -12.45
C SER A 59 -20.88 4.88 -11.58
N LEU A 60 -20.13 3.82 -11.87
CA LEU A 60 -18.92 3.46 -11.14
C LEU A 60 -17.75 4.41 -11.44
N LYS A 61 -17.59 4.86 -12.68
CA LYS A 61 -16.62 5.91 -13.05
C LYS A 61 -16.90 7.20 -12.25
N ASP A 62 -18.17 7.57 -12.10
CA ASP A 62 -18.57 8.72 -11.29
C ASP A 62 -18.21 8.56 -9.81
N VAL A 63 -18.41 7.36 -9.24
CA VAL A 63 -17.95 7.06 -7.87
C VAL A 63 -16.44 7.23 -7.75
N ILE A 64 -15.68 6.67 -8.69
CA ILE A 64 -14.21 6.76 -8.71
C ILE A 64 -13.77 8.22 -8.79
N LEU A 65 -14.42 9.03 -9.63
CA LEU A 65 -14.15 10.47 -9.75
C LEU A 65 -14.45 11.22 -8.45
N ILE A 66 -15.61 10.96 -7.83
CA ILE A 66 -16.01 11.56 -6.53
C ILE A 66 -15.02 11.17 -5.43
N LYS A 67 -14.53 9.92 -5.44
CA LYS A 67 -13.67 9.33 -4.42
C LYS A 67 -12.19 9.28 -4.82
N GLN A 68 -11.76 10.02 -5.83
CA GLN A 68 -10.40 9.90 -6.38
C GLN A 68 -9.28 10.11 -5.34
N LYS A 69 -9.53 10.90 -4.28
CA LYS A 69 -8.57 11.14 -3.20
C LYS A 69 -8.48 9.98 -2.20
N ASP A 70 -9.50 9.14 -2.17
CA ASP A 70 -9.64 8.01 -1.26
C ASP A 70 -9.13 6.70 -1.89
N ILE A 71 -8.86 6.69 -3.20
CA ILE A 71 -8.36 5.55 -3.97
C ILE A 71 -6.88 5.77 -4.32
N ALA A 72 -6.07 4.72 -4.15
CA ALA A 72 -4.69 4.67 -4.63
C ALA A 72 -4.65 3.85 -5.93
N PHE A 73 -4.17 4.46 -7.01
CA PHE A 73 -4.00 3.81 -8.31
C PHE A 73 -2.58 3.27 -8.50
N PHE A 74 -1.61 3.90 -7.83
CA PHE A 74 -0.19 3.52 -7.87
C PHE A 74 0.37 3.38 -6.45
N GLU A 75 1.53 2.71 -6.32
CA GLU A 75 2.15 2.43 -5.01
C GLU A 75 2.63 3.71 -4.32
N GLU A 76 2.99 4.75 -5.08
CA GLU A 76 3.40 6.07 -4.59
C GLU A 76 2.24 6.79 -3.88
N GLU A 77 1.00 6.44 -4.20
CA GLU A 77 -0.20 7.01 -3.60
C GLU A 77 -0.62 6.27 -2.31
N ARG A 78 0.18 5.30 -1.86
CA ARG A 78 -0.10 4.54 -0.65
C ARG A 78 -0.26 5.46 0.55
N GLY A 79 -1.43 5.41 1.17
CA GLY A 79 -1.73 6.18 2.36
C GLY A 79 -0.97 5.69 3.60
N ILE A 80 -0.60 6.64 4.47
CA ILE A 80 -0.12 6.38 5.83
C ILE A 80 -1.18 6.87 6.81
N PRO A 81 -1.54 6.10 7.85
CA PRO A 81 -2.44 6.59 8.90
C PRO A 81 -1.93 7.91 9.47
N LYS A 82 -2.81 8.92 9.55
CA LYS A 82 -2.43 10.19 10.17
C LYS A 82 -2.14 9.97 11.65
N HIS A 83 -1.17 10.71 12.18
CA HIS A 83 -0.78 10.64 13.59
C HIS A 83 -1.92 11.02 14.55
N SER A 84 -2.96 11.71 14.04
CA SER A 84 -4.18 12.01 14.78
C SER A 84 -5.06 10.79 15.04
N TYR A 85 -4.93 9.70 14.27
CA TYR A 85 -5.67 8.45 14.49
C TYR A 85 -4.85 7.44 15.30
N GLY A 86 -3.54 7.46 15.15
CA GLY A 86 -2.65 6.55 15.85
C GLY A 86 -1.22 7.04 15.82
N LYS A 87 -0.54 6.96 16.96
CA LYS A 87 0.88 7.27 17.08
C LYS A 87 1.71 6.11 16.50
N PRO A 88 2.98 6.36 16.11
CA PRO A 88 3.89 5.28 15.70
C PRO A 88 3.93 4.15 16.74
N TYR A 89 3.78 2.92 16.26
CA TYR A 89 3.72 1.74 17.12
C TYR A 89 5.09 1.42 17.70
N LYS A 90 5.13 1.16 19.01
CA LYS A 90 6.32 0.73 19.74
C LYS A 90 6.23 -0.77 20.00
N ILE A 91 7.19 -1.53 19.45
CA ILE A 91 7.21 -2.99 19.61
C ILE A 91 7.67 -3.33 21.04
N PRO A 92 6.84 -4.01 21.86
CA PRO A 92 7.27 -4.48 23.17
C PRO A 92 8.26 -5.64 22.99
N VAL A 93 9.41 -5.56 23.65
CA VAL A 93 10.46 -6.59 23.58
C VAL A 93 10.65 -7.26 24.93
N ILE A 94 10.95 -8.56 24.91
CA ILE A 94 11.50 -9.28 26.06
C ILE A 94 13.02 -9.10 26.11
N PRO A 95 13.72 -9.41 27.22
CA PRO A 95 15.17 -9.50 27.21
C PRO A 95 15.64 -10.48 26.13
N HIS A 96 16.46 -10.01 25.19
CA HIS A 96 16.99 -10.79 24.07
C HIS A 96 18.37 -10.30 23.68
N GLU A 97 19.10 -11.13 22.96
CA GLU A 97 20.34 -10.74 22.32
C GLU A 97 20.05 -10.15 20.93
N LYS A 98 20.79 -9.11 20.57
CA LYS A 98 20.67 -8.50 19.24
C LYS A 98 21.28 -9.45 18.21
N TRP A 99 20.62 -9.64 17.07
CA TRP A 99 21.09 -10.55 16.03
C TRP A 99 21.61 -9.83 14.80
N GLN A 100 22.63 -10.40 14.16
CA GLN A 100 23.06 -10.02 12.83
C GLN A 100 23.19 -11.24 11.96
N LYS A 101 22.22 -11.44 11.07
CA LYS A 101 22.28 -12.52 10.09
C LYS A 101 23.08 -12.12 8.88
N LYS A 102 23.82 -13.09 8.36
CA LYS A 102 24.54 -12.94 7.11
C LYS A 102 23.52 -12.83 5.96
N PRO A 103 23.64 -11.84 5.07
CA PRO A 103 22.79 -11.75 3.89
C PRO A 103 22.96 -12.98 2.99
N ILE A 104 21.85 -13.49 2.46
CA ILE A 104 21.89 -14.51 1.40
C ILE A 104 22.29 -13.82 0.10
N PRO A 105 23.27 -14.35 -0.65
CA PRO A 105 23.65 -13.79 -1.95
C PRO A 105 22.46 -13.79 -2.93
N ILE A 106 22.20 -12.63 -3.55
CA ILE A 106 21.18 -12.51 -4.59
C ILE A 106 21.75 -13.08 -5.90
N PRO A 107 21.07 -14.04 -6.56
CA PRO A 107 21.51 -14.57 -7.85
C PRO A 107 21.69 -13.48 -8.91
N LYS A 108 22.76 -13.58 -9.71
CA LYS A 108 23.07 -12.58 -10.75
C LYS A 108 21.95 -12.40 -11.77
N SER A 109 21.20 -13.45 -12.07
CA SER A 109 20.08 -13.42 -13.02
C SER A 109 18.93 -12.52 -12.58
N ILE A 110 18.71 -12.37 -11.27
CA ILE A 110 17.61 -11.56 -10.71
C ILE A 110 18.08 -10.22 -10.13
N LEU A 111 19.40 -10.00 -10.06
CA LEU A 111 19.99 -8.83 -9.42
C LEU A 111 19.50 -7.49 -9.99
N PRO A 112 19.37 -7.29 -11.32
CA PRO A 112 18.86 -6.02 -11.86
C PRO A 112 17.43 -5.71 -11.37
N GLN A 113 16.54 -6.70 -11.49
CA GLN A 113 15.15 -6.57 -11.07
C GLN A 113 15.00 -6.37 -9.55
N PHE A 114 15.88 -7.00 -8.77
CA PHE A 114 15.96 -6.77 -7.33
C PHE A 114 16.39 -5.33 -6.99
N ILE A 115 17.39 -4.79 -7.68
CA ILE A 115 17.88 -3.42 -7.46
C ILE A 115 16.77 -2.41 -7.77
N ASP A 116 16.04 -2.59 -8.87
CA ASP A 116 14.95 -1.69 -9.25
C ASP A 116 13.83 -1.72 -8.21
N LEU A 117 13.42 -2.93 -7.78
CA LEU A 117 12.42 -3.09 -6.72
C LEU A 117 12.90 -2.46 -5.39
N PHE A 118 14.16 -2.64 -5.02
CA PHE A 118 14.71 -2.06 -3.80
C PHE A 118 14.73 -0.53 -3.84
N ARG A 119 15.07 0.07 -4.99
CA ARG A 119 15.02 1.52 -5.21
C ARG A 119 13.59 2.06 -5.13
N GLU A 120 12.62 1.35 -5.69
CA GLU A 120 11.20 1.68 -5.58
C GLU A 120 10.72 1.68 -4.11
N GLN A 121 11.16 0.71 -3.30
CA GLN A 121 10.82 0.70 -1.87
C GLN A 121 11.43 1.89 -1.11
N ILE A 122 12.60 2.38 -1.53
CA ILE A 122 13.19 3.60 -0.96
C ILE A 122 12.44 4.84 -1.44
N SER A 123 12.10 4.96 -2.73
CA SER A 123 11.40 6.13 -3.27
C SER A 123 9.99 6.29 -2.72
N THR A 124 9.30 5.18 -2.45
CA THR A 124 7.98 5.16 -1.79
C THR A 124 8.06 5.38 -0.28
N GLY A 125 9.27 5.51 0.27
CA GLY A 125 9.50 5.68 1.71
C GLY A 125 9.20 4.45 2.56
N LEU A 126 9.03 3.26 1.96
CA LEU A 126 8.89 2.03 2.75
C LEU A 126 10.22 1.70 3.44
N TYR A 127 11.33 1.87 2.73
CA TYR A 127 12.67 1.60 3.24
C TYR A 127 13.43 2.91 3.46
N GLU A 128 14.13 2.95 4.58
CA GLU A 128 15.04 4.03 4.94
C GLU A 128 16.42 3.47 5.28
N GLN A 129 17.45 4.29 5.07
CA GLN A 129 18.79 3.91 5.47
C GLN A 129 18.90 3.98 6.99
N SER A 130 19.36 2.89 7.61
CA SER A 130 19.53 2.83 9.06
C SER A 130 20.88 2.20 9.45
N LYS A 131 21.32 2.49 10.68
CA LYS A 131 22.48 1.85 11.31
C LYS A 131 22.00 1.03 12.50
N SER A 132 21.48 -0.17 12.21
CA SER A 132 20.90 -1.04 13.21
C SER A 132 21.90 -2.05 13.77
N ARG A 133 21.68 -2.46 15.02
CA ARG A 133 22.33 -3.65 15.60
C ARG A 133 21.60 -4.94 15.22
N TYR A 134 20.37 -4.83 14.72
CA TYR A 134 19.55 -5.92 14.21
C TYR A 134 19.72 -6.03 12.70
N ASN A 135 19.93 -7.24 12.17
CA ASN A 135 19.92 -7.50 10.74
C ASN A 135 19.28 -8.87 10.48
N SER A 136 18.16 -8.86 9.77
CA SER A 136 17.47 -10.05 9.30
C SER A 136 17.76 -10.30 7.82
N THR A 137 17.82 -11.58 7.46
CA THR A 137 18.08 -11.98 6.08
C THR A 137 16.89 -11.65 5.18
N ILE A 138 17.19 -11.31 3.93
CA ILE A 138 16.20 -11.08 2.88
C ILE A 138 16.26 -12.24 1.88
N ILE A 139 15.08 -12.69 1.45
CA ILE A 139 14.89 -13.72 0.43
C ILE A 139 14.04 -13.11 -0.70
N CYS A 140 14.37 -13.43 -1.94
CA CYS A 140 13.59 -13.02 -3.11
C CYS A 140 12.75 -14.18 -3.61
N VAL A 141 11.46 -13.94 -3.83
CA VAL A 141 10.51 -14.93 -4.35
C VAL A 141 9.88 -14.39 -5.63
N ALA A 142 9.80 -15.24 -6.67
CA ALA A 142 9.07 -14.90 -7.89
C ALA A 142 7.56 -15.07 -7.67
N LYS A 143 6.78 -14.06 -8.04
CA LYS A 143 5.33 -14.14 -8.15
C LYS A 143 4.93 -14.87 -9.45
N PRO A 144 3.70 -15.41 -9.55
CA PRO A 144 3.21 -16.05 -10.78
C PRO A 144 3.29 -15.18 -12.04
N ASN A 145 3.25 -13.85 -11.88
CA ASN A 145 3.39 -12.89 -12.98
C ASN A 145 4.85 -12.59 -13.37
N GLY A 146 5.82 -13.33 -12.85
CA GLY A 146 7.25 -13.15 -13.12
C GLY A 146 7.91 -11.96 -12.40
N LYS A 147 7.15 -11.16 -11.62
CA LYS A 147 7.71 -10.08 -10.80
C LYS A 147 8.33 -10.66 -9.52
N LEU A 148 9.38 -10.01 -9.01
CA LEU A 148 9.97 -10.38 -7.72
C LEU A 148 9.21 -9.79 -6.54
N ARG A 149 9.34 -10.45 -5.40
CA ARG A 149 8.95 -9.95 -4.08
C ARG A 149 10.10 -10.14 -3.10
N ILE A 150 10.41 -9.08 -2.38
CA ILE A 150 11.34 -9.10 -1.25
C ILE A 150 10.58 -9.65 -0.02
N VAL A 151 11.13 -10.68 0.61
CA VAL A 151 10.63 -11.29 1.84
C VAL A 151 11.70 -11.15 2.91
N HIS A 152 11.31 -10.57 4.05
CA HIS A 152 12.19 -10.47 5.22
C HIS A 152 11.99 -11.72 6.08
N ASP A 153 13.09 -12.42 6.39
CA ASP A 153 13.06 -13.53 7.34
C ASP A 153 13.05 -12.97 8.77
N LEU A 154 11.85 -12.81 9.31
CA LEU A 154 11.61 -12.23 10.63
C LEU A 154 11.48 -13.29 11.73
N GLN A 155 11.93 -14.53 11.50
CA GLN A 155 11.81 -15.60 12.49
C GLN A 155 12.52 -15.29 13.82
N GLU A 156 13.66 -14.59 13.80
CA GLU A 156 14.34 -14.18 15.06
C GLU A 156 13.74 -12.95 15.72
N LEU A 157 12.98 -12.15 14.97
CA LEU A 157 12.27 -11.00 15.50
C LEU A 157 11.02 -11.42 16.29
N ASN A 158 10.35 -12.48 15.84
CA ASN A 158 9.10 -12.99 16.39
C ASN A 158 9.33 -13.89 17.61
#